data_AF-A0A933HUJ6-F1
#
_entry.id   AF-A0A933HUJ6-F1
#
_cell.length_a   1.000
_cell.length_b   1.000
_cell.length_c   1.000
_cell.angle_alpha   90.00
_cell.angle_beta   90.00
_cell.angle_gamma   90.00
#
_symmetry.space_group_name_H-M   'P 1'
#
loop_
_entity.id
_entity.type
_entity.pdbx_description
1 polymer ?
#
loop_
_entity_poly.entity_id
_entity_poly.type
_entity_poly.pdbx_seq_one_letter_code
_entity_poly.pdbx_strand_id
1 'polypeptide(L)' 'MPSILRVGPYRFYFVSHDLREPPHVHVDRDDQSAKFWLRPIALARNLG' A
#
# COMPACT_ATOMS: atom_id res chain seq x y z
N MET A 1 -9.59 7.07 -3.03
CA MET A 1 -9.78 5.81 -2.26
C MET A 1 -9.64 6.09 -0.78
N PRO A 2 -10.54 5.55 0.07
CA PRO A 2 -10.51 5.81 1.51
C PRO A 2 -9.21 5.28 2.12
N SER A 3 -8.68 6.03 3.09
CA SER A 3 -7.49 5.58 3.84
C SER A 3 -7.95 4.68 4.98
N ILE A 4 -7.29 3.55 5.18
CA ILE A 4 -7.63 2.60 6.25
C ILE A 4 -6.87 2.91 7.55
N LEU A 5 -5.70 3.53 7.44
CA LEU A 5 -4.86 3.89 8.59
C LEU A 5 -3.92 5.05 8.21
N ARG A 6 -3.63 5.92 9.18
CA ARG A 6 -2.58 6.93 9.09
C ARG A 6 -1.71 6.85 10.34
N VAL A 7 -0.39 6.81 10.17
CA VAL A 7 0.59 6.81 11.26
C VAL A 7 1.69 7.79 10.89
N GLY A 8 1.73 8.94 11.58
CA GLY A 8 2.64 10.03 11.20
C GLY A 8 2.44 10.45 9.72
N PRO A 9 3.52 10.54 8.92
CA PRO A 9 3.43 10.93 7.51
C PRO A 9 2.95 9.79 6.60
N TYR A 10 2.79 8.56 7.11
CA TYR A 10 2.44 7.39 6.31
C TYR A 10 0.93 7.22 6.18
N ARG A 11 0.47 6.97 4.96
CA ARG A 11 -0.94 6.71 4.63
C ARG A 11 -1.10 5.31 4.06
N PHE A 12 -1.98 4.51 4.66
CA PHE A 12 -2.30 3.16 4.23
C PHE A 12 -3.68 3.11 3.56
N TYR A 13 -3.79 2.42 2.44
CA TYR A 13 -5.04 2.30 1.69
C TYR A 13 -5.06 1.11 0.72
N PHE A 14 -6.25 0.71 0.29
CA PHE A 14 -6.45 -0.27 -0.77
C PHE A 14 -6.72 0.45 -2.10
N VAL A 15 -6.22 -0.11 -3.22
CA VAL A 15 -6.58 0.33 -4.57
C VAL A 15 -7.58 -0.62 -5.26
N SER A 16 -8.59 -0.06 -5.93
CA SER A 16 -9.66 -0.85 -6.57
C SER A 16 -9.31 -1.23 -7.99
N HIS A 17 -8.23 -0.64 -8.52
CA HIS A 17 -7.71 -0.88 -9.85
C HIS A 17 -6.60 -1.94 -9.86
N ASP A 18 -6.41 -2.67 -8.76
CA ASP A 18 -5.38 -3.70 -8.60
C ASP A 18 -5.74 -5.05 -9.23
N LEU A 19 -6.82 -5.10 -10.01
CA LEU A 19 -7.26 -6.22 -10.87
C LEU A 19 -7.13 -7.60 -10.21
N ARG A 20 -6.14 -8.40 -10.61
CA ARG A 20 -5.93 -9.81 -10.21
C ARG A 20 -4.76 -9.99 -9.25
N GLU A 21 -4.22 -8.91 -8.70
CA GLU A 21 -3.13 -9.02 -7.75
C GLU A 21 -3.60 -9.67 -6.44
N PRO A 22 -2.74 -10.43 -5.74
CA PRO A 22 -3.04 -10.92 -4.40
C PRO A 22 -3.37 -9.77 -3.43
N PRO A 23 -4.10 -10.03 -2.32
CA PRO A 23 -4.42 -9.00 -1.34
C PRO A 23 -3.18 -8.27 -0.84
N HIS A 24 -3.20 -6.94 -0.92
CA HIS A 24 -2.10 -6.07 -0.55
C HIS A 24 -2.58 -4.70 -0.08
N VAL A 25 -1.67 -3.92 0.50
CA VAL A 25 -1.90 -2.54 0.90
C VAL A 25 -0.88 -1.63 0.24
N HIS A 26 -1.31 -0.43 -0.14
CA HIS A 26 -0.44 0.66 -0.58
C HIS A 26 -0.11 1.55 0.62
N VAL A 27 1.14 2.00 0.68
CA VAL A 27 1.69 2.88 1.70
C VAL A 27 2.33 4.06 1.01
N ASP A 28 1.78 5.26 1.19
CA ASP A 28 2.36 6.49 0.64
C ASP A 28 2.97 7.34 1.74
N ARG A 29 4.04 8.05 1.38
CA ARG A 29 4.62 9.17 2.13
C ARG A 29 5.15 10.18 1.13
N ASP A 30 4.65 11.42 1.17
CA ASP A 30 5.08 12.48 0.25
C ASP A 30 5.03 12.04 -1.22
N ASP A 31 6.16 12.00 -1.92
CA ASP A 31 6.32 11.50 -3.30
C ASP A 31 6.72 10.02 -3.39
N GLN A 32 6.77 9.33 -2.26
CA GLN A 32 7.16 7.93 -2.12
C GLN A 32 5.95 7.01 -1.98
N SER A 33 6.04 5.81 -2.58
CA SER A 33 5.00 4.79 -2.47
C SER A 33 5.57 3.38 -2.37
N ALA A 34 5.00 2.57 -1.50
CA ALA A 34 5.32 1.16 -1.33
C ALA A 34 4.05 0.31 -1.35
N LYS A 35 4.20 -0.95 -1.75
CA LYS A 35 3.14 -1.95 -1.82
C LYS A 35 3.57 -3.18 -1.04
N PHE A 36 2.69 -3.71 -0.18
CA PHE A 36 2.97 -4.89 0.63
C PHE A 36 1.86 -5.93 0.48
N TRP A 37 2.24 -7.18 0.19
CA TRP A 37 1.32 -8.32 0.25
C TRP A 37 0.85 -8.53 1.69
N LEU A 38 -0.37 -9.03 1.87
CA LEU A 38 -0.90 -9.38 3.19
C LEU A 38 -0.58 -10.83 3.60
N ARG A 39 -0.31 -11.72 2.62
CA ARG A 39 -0.03 -13.14 2.85
C ARG A 39 0.96 -13.71 1.81
N PRO A 40 2.20 -14.07 2.20
CA PRO A 40 2.85 -13.62 3.43
C PRO A 40 3.00 -12.09 3.44
N ILE A 41 3.20 -11.50 4.62
CA ILE A 41 3.53 -10.07 4.70
C ILE A 41 4.92 -9.87 4.10
N ALA A 42 4.97 -9.27 2.92
CA ALA A 42 6.21 -9.08 2.18
C ALA A 42 6.13 -7.85 1.27
N LEU A 43 7.29 -7.23 1.03
CA LEU A 43 7.41 -6.12 0.10
C LEU A 43 7.10 -6.60 -1.32
N ALA A 44 6.13 -5.96 -1.96
CA ALA A 44 5.73 -6.24 -3.34
C ALA A 44 6.35 -5.23 -4.32
N ARG A 45 6.39 -3.95 -3.94
CA ARG A 45 6.99 -2.88 -4.73
C ARG A 45 7.44 -1.74 -3.81
N ASN A 46 8.54 -1.08 -4.17
CA ASN A 46 8.99 0.14 -3.53
C ASN A 46 9.34 1.18 -4.60
N LEU A 47 8.84 2.41 -4.44
CA LEU A 47 9.12 3.58 -5.24
C LEU A 47 9.42 4.75 -4.27
N GLY A 48 10.65 4.80 -3.75
CA GLY A 48 11.16 5.89 -2.89
C GLY A 48 11.25 5.52 -1.42
#